data_AF-A0ABD7Z9U6-F1
#
_entry.id   AF-A0ABD7Z9U6-F1
#
_cell.length_a   1.000
_cell.length_b   1.000
_cell.length_c   1.000
_cell.angle_alpha   90.00
_cell.angle_beta   90.00
_cell.angle_gamma   90.00
#
_symmetry.space_group_name_H-M   'P 1'
#
loop_
_entity.id
_entity.type
_entity.pdbx_description
1 polymer ?
#
loop_
_entity_poly.entity_id
_entity_poly.type
_entity_poly.pdbx_seq_one_letter_code
_entity_poly.pdbx_strand_id
1 'polypeptide(L)' 'MTATTVTSLRFKDDQYKKVKELADFHGVSVTKYMREAVLERMEDEEDYNDAMANLNASHGETVSSAEIRKRLGLS' A
#
# COMPACT_ATOMS: atom_id res chain seq x y z
N MET A 1 -16.06 14.08 16.38
CA MET A 1 -14.58 14.22 16.22
C MET A 1 -14.00 12.82 16.27
N THR A 2 -13.28 12.39 15.24
CA THR A 2 -12.50 11.16 15.30
C THR A 2 -11.34 11.36 16.27
N ALA A 3 -11.19 10.48 17.25
CA ALA A 3 -10.10 10.56 18.21
C ALA A 3 -8.77 10.23 17.52
N THR A 4 -7.74 11.02 17.78
CA THR A 4 -6.38 10.75 17.28
C THR A 4 -5.54 10.17 18.42
N THR A 5 -4.74 9.15 18.12
CA THR A 5 -3.77 8.57 19.06
C THR A 5 -2.35 9.00 18.70
N VAL A 6 -1.53 9.31 19.70
CA VAL A 6 -0.10 9.58 19.52
C VAL A 6 0.69 8.29 19.70
N THR A 7 1.55 7.98 18.74
CA THR A 7 2.45 6.83 18.77
C THR A 7 3.89 7.31 18.79
N SER A 8 4.73 6.69 19.62
CA SER A 8 6.18 6.96 19.69
C SER A 8 6.96 5.77 19.14
N LEU A 9 7.87 6.03 18.21
CA LEU A 9 8.77 5.04 17.63
C LEU A 9 10.22 5.39 17.99
N ARG A 10 11.04 4.36 18.24
CA ARG A 10 12.46 4.52 18.52
C ARG A 10 13.28 4.01 17.35
N PHE A 11 14.16 4.86 16.84
CA PHE A 11 15.11 4.57 15.79
C PHE A 11 16.52 4.90 16.27
N LYS A 12 17.52 4.20 15.74
CA LYS A 12 18.89 4.70 15.78
C LYS A 12 19.01 5.94 14.88
N ASP A 13 19.98 6.80 15.16
CA ASP A 13 20.17 8.06 14.42
C ASP A 13 20.37 7.83 12.91
N ASP A 14 21.10 6.78 12.53
CA ASP A 14 21.35 6.42 11.14
C ASP A 14 20.08 5.94 10.42
N GLN A 15 19.21 5.20 11.12
CA GLN A 15 17.92 4.77 10.60
C GLN A 15 16.98 5.96 10.42
N TYR A 16 16.91 6.84 11.42
CA TYR A 16 16.04 8.01 11.35
C TYR A 16 16.51 9.02 10.29
N LYS A 17 17.84 9.12 10.06
CA LYS A 17 18.38 9.92 8.96
C LYS A 17 17.85 9.46 7.60
N LYS A 18 17.82 8.14 7.34
CA LYS A 18 17.24 7.58 6.10
C LYS A 18 15.76 7.93 5.95
N VAL A 19 15.00 7.88 7.05
CA VAL A 19 13.58 8.29 7.04
C VAL A 19 13.44 9.77 6.66
N LYS A 20 14.30 10.64 7.18
CA LYS A 20 14.30 12.07 6.80
C LYS A 20 14.63 12.27 5.32
N GLU A 21 15.69 11.62 4.84
CA GLU A 21 16.12 11.73 3.44
C GLU A 21 15.01 11.29 2.47
N LEU A 22 14.28 10.22 2.80
CA LEU A 22 13.15 9.76 2.00
C LEU A 22 11.95 10.72 2.09
N ALA A 23 11.59 11.18 3.29
CA ALA A 23 10.51 12.16 3.45
C ALA A 23 10.79 13.45 2.65
N ASP A 24 12.03 13.95 2.70
CA ASP A 24 12.48 15.11 1.93
C ASP A 24 12.44 14.84 0.42
N PHE A 25 12.89 13.66 -0.04
CA PHE A 25 12.81 13.24 -1.44
C PHE A 25 11.37 13.23 -1.97
N HIS A 26 10.42 12.78 -1.15
CA HIS A 26 8.99 12.76 -1.49
C HIS A 26 8.29 14.11 -1.25
N GLY A 27 8.99 15.13 -0.73
CA GLY A 27 8.42 16.45 -0.47
C GLY A 27 7.36 16.48 0.63
N VAL A 28 7.45 15.58 1.61
CA VAL A 28 6.49 15.43 2.71
C VAL A 28 7.17 15.54 4.08
N SER A 29 6.39 15.80 5.13
CA SER A 29 6.93 15.76 6.49
C SER A 29 7.24 14.32 6.92
N VAL A 30 8.23 14.15 7.81
CA VAL A 30 8.58 12.84 8.38
C VAL A 30 7.38 12.14 9.02
N THR A 31 6.51 12.90 9.71
CA THR A 31 5.29 12.35 10.32
C THR A 31 4.31 11.84 9.25
N LYS A 32 4.16 12.57 8.14
CA LYS A 32 3.31 12.13 7.02
C LYS A 32 3.89 10.87 6.38
N TYR A 33 5.18 10.89 6.06
CA TYR A 33 5.89 9.75 5.48
C TYR A 33 5.75 8.47 6.33
N MET A 34 5.98 8.56 7.65
CA MET A 34 5.84 7.41 8.55
C MET A 34 4.39 6.93 8.65
N ARG A 35 3.40 7.83 8.60
CA ARG A 35 1.99 7.46 8.60
C ARG A 35 1.64 6.70 7.32
N GLU A 36 2.02 7.24 6.18
CA GLU A 36 1.76 6.63 4.86
C GLU A 36 2.41 5.25 4.78
N ALA A 37 3.68 5.11 5.17
CA ALA A 37 4.37 3.82 5.16
C ALA A 37 3.68 2.73 6.01
N VAL A 38 3.02 3.11 7.12
CA VAL A 38 2.25 2.15 7.94
C VAL A 38 0.93 1.79 7.25
N LEU A 39 0.23 2.77 6.68
CA LEU A 39 -1.04 2.55 6.00
C LEU A 39 -0.86 1.73 4.72
N GLU A 40 0.12 2.06 3.89
CA GLU A 40 0.50 1.31 2.68
C GLU A 40 0.77 -0.16 3.03
N ARG A 41 1.48 -0.42 4.13
CA ARG A 41 1.77 -1.80 4.56
C ARG A 41 0.53 -2.58 5.02
N MET A 42 -0.52 -1.90 5.48
CA MET A 42 -1.81 -2.51 5.80
C MET A 42 -2.60 -2.77 4.52
N GLU A 43 -2.64 -1.80 3.61
CA GLU A 43 -3.25 -1.92 2.28
C GLU A 43 -2.62 -3.09 1.48
N ASP A 44 -1.30 -3.24 1.49
CA ASP A 44 -0.59 -4.36 0.85
C ASP A 44 -1.06 -5.75 1.34
N GLU A 45 -1.39 -5.88 2.64
CA GLU A 45 -1.89 -7.14 3.19
C GLU A 45 -3.35 -7.39 2.82
N GLU A 46 -4.17 -6.34 2.82
CA GLU A 46 -5.57 -6.42 2.38
C GLU A 46 -5.62 -6.81 0.89
N ASP A 47 -4.84 -6.14 0.04
CA ASP A 47 -4.73 -6.43 -1.39
C ASP A 47 -4.22 -7.85 -1.66
N TYR A 48 -3.24 -8.33 -0.89
CA TYR A 48 -2.76 -9.70 -1.00
C TYR A 48 -3.85 -10.72 -0.66
N ASN A 49 -4.58 -10.50 0.44
CA ASN A 49 -5.65 -11.40 0.86
C ASN A 49 -6.80 -11.42 -0.16
N ASP A 50 -7.18 -10.27 -0.70
CA ASP A 50 -8.21 -10.15 -1.73
C ASP A 50 -7.77 -10.83 -3.03
N ALA A 51 -6.51 -10.66 -3.44
CA ALA A 51 -5.95 -11.36 -4.59
C ALA A 51 -6.00 -12.89 -4.40
N MET A 52 -5.61 -13.37 -3.22
CA MET A 52 -5.68 -14.81 -2.89
C MET A 52 -7.11 -15.34 -2.86
N ALA A 53 -8.06 -14.58 -2.31
CA ALA A 53 -9.47 -14.94 -2.32
C ALA A 53 -10.02 -15.05 -3.74
N ASN A 54 -9.70 -14.08 -4.60
CA ASN A 54 -10.08 -14.09 -6.02
C ASN A 54 -9.49 -15.30 -6.77
N LEU A 55 -8.20 -15.61 -6.55
CA LEU A 55 -7.55 -16.77 -7.16
C LEU A 55 -8.21 -18.08 -6.72
N ASN A 56 -8.51 -18.23 -5.44
CA ASN A 56 -9.19 -19.42 -4.92
C ASN A 56 -10.61 -19.57 -5.48
N ALA A 57 -11.37 -18.47 -5.54
CA ALA A 57 -12.72 -18.44 -6.08
C ALA A 57 -12.77 -18.71 -7.59
N SER A 58 -11.70 -18.39 -8.32
CA SER A 58 -11.60 -18.65 -9.76
C SER A 58 -11.53 -20.15 -10.10
N HIS A 59 -11.19 -21.02 -9.13
CA HIS A 59 -10.95 -22.44 -9.38
C HIS A 59 -9.96 -22.73 -10.53
N GLY A 60 -9.03 -21.80 -10.80
CA GLY A 60 -8.05 -21.91 -11.89
C GLY A 60 -8.59 -21.46 -13.26
N GLU A 61 -9.82 -20.96 -13.33
CA GLU A 61 -10.36 -20.34 -14.53
C GLU A 61 -9.65 -19.01 -14.81
N THR A 62 -9.36 -18.77 -16.09
CA THR A 62 -8.71 -17.53 -16.54
C THR A 62 -9.54 -16.89 -17.64
N VAL A 63 -9.46 -15.56 -17.72
CA VAL A 63 -10.09 -14.77 -18.77
C VAL A 63 -9.03 -14.27 -19.74
N SER A 64 -9.34 -14.30 -21.03
CA SER A 64 -8.39 -13.82 -22.05
C SER A 64 -8.24 -12.29 -21.99
N SER A 65 -7.05 -11.79 -22.37
CA SER A 65 -6.82 -10.35 -22.47
C SER A 65 -7.78 -9.67 -23.46
N ALA A 66 -8.14 -10.35 -24.55
CA ALA A 66 -9.11 -9.84 -25.53
C ALA A 66 -10.50 -9.66 -24.91
N GLU A 67 -10.93 -10.62 -24.10
CA GLU A 67 -12.21 -10.54 -23.39
C GLU A 67 -12.22 -9.40 -22.36
N ILE A 68 -11.14 -9.22 -21.61
CA ILE A 68 -11.00 -8.10 -20.67
C ILE A 68 -11.02 -6.75 -21.39
N ARG A 69 -10.30 -6.61 -22.51
CA ARG A 69 -10.30 -5.38 -23.32
C ARG A 69 -11.70 -5.02 -23.82
N LYS A 70 -12.46 -6.02 -24.28
CA LYS A 70 -13.85 -5.84 -24.69
C LYS A 70 -14.73 -5.39 -23.52
N ARG A 71 -14.61 -6.01 -22.35
CA ARG A 71 -15.37 -5.63 -21.13
C ARG A 71 -15.09 -4.18 -20.69
N LEU A 72 -13.85 -3.73 -20.84
CA LEU A 72 -13.41 -2.38 -20.45
C LEU A 72 -13.60 -1.31 -21.55
N GLY A 73 -14.15 -1.67 -22.72
CA GLY A 73 -14.34 -0.73 -23.83
C GLY A 73 -13.04 -0.27 -24.50
N LEU A 74 -11.97 -1.06 -24.41
CA LEU A 74 -10.65 -0.77 -24.97
C LEU A 74 -10.44 -1.39 -26.37
N SER A 75 -11.47 -2.04 -26.93
CA SER A 75 -11.50 -2.70 -28.26
C SER A 75 -12.92 -2.87 -28.76
#